data_AF-A0A7C7NF02-F1
#
_entry.id   AF-A0A7C7NF02-F1
#
_cell.length_a   1.000
_cell.length_b   1.000
_cell.length_c   1.000
_cell.angle_alpha   90.00
_cell.angle_beta   90.00
_cell.angle_gamma   90.00
#
_symmetry.space_group_name_H-M   'P 1'
#
loop_
_entity.id
_entity.type
_entity.pdbx_description
1 polymer ?
#
loop_
_entity_poly.entity_id
_entity_poly.type
_entity_poly.pdbx_seq_one_letter_code
_entity_poly.pdbx_strand_id
1 'polypeptide(L)'
;MGKLRHFFNGIPTSTKEVKKELKKNKSGENSMKLTKNRKQNGFTMIEIMVVVVIVAILAAIAIPTYVEYVKGAYASEAKSVIGNIDNASKMYFQTYGEWPGDVEELERRGQLEVDRSTKLKWTFALSLSDDGGQITAESTEEMKGGPGRLVVFDR
;
A
#
# COMPACT_ATOMS: atom_id res chain seq x y z
N MET A 1 85.30 23.77 32.49
CA MET A 1 84.17 23.39 31.60
C MET A 1 84.67 22.37 30.59
N GLY A 2 84.13 21.17 30.34
CA GLY A 2 82.84 20.58 30.68
C GLY A 2 82.01 20.30 29.43
N LYS A 3 82.28 19.19 28.71
CA LYS A 3 81.33 18.34 27.92
C LYS A 3 82.01 17.66 26.71
N LEU A 4 82.44 16.41 26.89
CA LEU A 4 82.61 15.44 25.78
C LEU A 4 82.09 14.03 26.15
N ARG A 5 81.43 13.86 27.31
CA ARG A 5 81.00 12.56 27.85
C ARG A 5 79.60 12.09 27.42
N HIS A 6 79.04 12.62 26.33
CA HIS A 6 77.65 12.31 25.92
C HIS A 6 77.47 11.54 24.61
N PHE A 7 78.55 11.20 23.90
CA PHE A 7 78.44 10.59 22.55
C PHE A 7 78.50 9.06 22.47
N PHE A 8 78.75 8.34 23.57
CA PHE A 8 79.00 6.87 23.52
C PHE A 8 77.95 5.98 24.21
N ASN A 9 76.87 6.53 24.76
CA ASN A 9 75.89 5.75 25.55
C ASN A 9 74.89 4.90 24.72
N GLY A 10 75.11 4.72 23.42
CA GLY A 10 74.17 4.00 22.53
C GLY A 10 74.79 2.92 21.65
N ILE A 11 76.08 2.65 21.76
CA ILE A 11 76.74 1.64 20.91
C ILE A 11 76.66 0.29 21.64
N PRO A 12 76.06 -0.75 21.03
CA PRO A 12 75.99 -2.08 21.63
C PRO A 12 77.41 -2.59 21.90
N THR A 13 77.68 -2.95 23.16
CA THR A 13 79.04 -3.28 23.61
C THR A 13 79.35 -4.77 23.52
N SER A 14 78.35 -5.60 23.17
CA SER A 14 78.48 -7.04 23.03
C SER A 14 77.88 -7.58 21.74
N THR A 15 78.58 -8.57 21.16
CA THR A 15 78.10 -9.33 20.00
C THR A 15 76.77 -10.04 20.24
N LYS A 16 76.43 -10.37 21.50
CA LYS A 16 75.10 -10.92 21.86
C LYS A 16 73.99 -9.87 21.73
N GLU A 17 74.29 -8.62 22.05
CA GLU A 17 73.39 -7.47 21.97
C GLU A 17 73.10 -7.13 20.50
N VAL A 18 74.14 -7.13 19.66
CA VAL A 18 74.03 -6.97 18.22
C VAL A 18 73.15 -8.06 17.60
N LYS A 19 73.33 -9.34 17.99
CA LYS A 19 72.50 -10.46 17.49
C LYS A 19 71.04 -10.38 17.96
N LYS A 20 70.79 -9.85 19.16
CA LYS A 20 69.43 -9.66 19.71
C LYS A 20 68.68 -8.58 18.94
N GLU A 21 69.34 -7.44 18.66
CA GLU A 21 68.78 -6.37 17.84
C GLU A 21 68.55 -6.82 16.38
N LEU A 22 69.47 -7.61 15.80
CA LEU A 22 69.29 -8.19 14.46
C LEU A 22 68.12 -9.19 14.38
N LYS A 23 67.88 -10.00 15.43
CA LYS A 23 66.71 -10.88 15.49
C LYS A 23 65.40 -10.11 15.65
N LYS A 24 65.41 -9.04 16.45
CA LYS A 24 64.27 -8.14 16.64
C LYS A 24 63.85 -7.48 15.32
N ASN A 25 64.81 -7.10 14.49
CA ASN A 25 64.54 -6.47 13.19
C ASN A 25 64.13 -7.47 12.09
N LYS A 26 64.47 -8.76 12.21
CA LYS A 26 64.02 -9.81 11.26
C LYS A 26 62.63 -10.38 11.55
N SER A 27 62.10 -10.22 12.76
CA SER A 27 60.76 -10.71 13.12
C SER A 27 59.63 -9.76 12.69
N GLY A 28 59.96 -8.61 12.09
CA GLY A 28 59.03 -7.55 11.71
C GLY A 28 58.52 -7.59 10.26
N GLU A 29 58.76 -8.67 9.49
CA GLU A 29 58.10 -8.86 8.19
C GLU A 29 56.62 -9.22 8.41
N ASN A 30 55.83 -8.21 8.76
CA ASN A 30 54.38 -8.29 8.77
C ASN A 30 53.89 -8.59 7.35
N SER A 31 53.43 -9.82 7.11
CA SER A 31 52.66 -10.20 5.93
C SER A 31 51.42 -9.30 5.80
N MET A 32 51.49 -8.29 4.94
CA MET A 32 50.39 -7.36 4.68
C MET A 32 49.33 -8.10 3.85
N LYS A 33 48.33 -8.68 4.53
CA LYS A 33 47.16 -9.28 3.88
C LYS A 33 46.41 -8.17 3.13
N LEU A 34 46.52 -8.17 1.80
CA LEU A 34 45.73 -7.34 0.89
C LEU A 34 44.26 -7.74 1.01
N THR A 35 43.49 -7.04 1.84
CA THR A 35 42.04 -7.15 1.85
C THR A 35 41.51 -6.44 0.61
N LYS A 36 41.01 -7.22 -0.35
CA LYS A 36 40.43 -6.73 -1.60
C LYS A 36 39.18 -5.91 -1.26
N ASN A 37 39.30 -4.60 -1.29
CA ASN A 37 38.18 -3.68 -1.10
C ASN A 37 37.17 -3.92 -2.23
N ARG A 38 36.02 -4.54 -1.92
CA ARG A 38 34.96 -4.73 -2.91
C ARG A 38 34.38 -3.35 -3.19
N LYS A 39 34.49 -2.87 -4.43
CA LYS A 39 33.79 -1.64 -4.85
C LYS A 39 32.30 -1.85 -4.62
N GLN A 40 31.74 -1.12 -3.65
CA GLN A 40 30.30 -0.98 -3.52
C GLN A 40 29.84 -0.03 -4.62
N ASN A 41 29.23 -0.58 -5.67
CA ASN A 41 28.58 0.23 -6.68
C ASN A 41 27.23 0.68 -6.09
N GLY A 42 27.10 1.97 -5.77
CA GLY A 42 25.86 2.59 -5.35
C GLY A 42 25.04 3.09 -6.54
N PHE A 43 23.74 3.28 -6.32
CA PHE A 43 22.85 3.93 -7.29
C PHE A 43 23.29 5.37 -7.54
N THR A 44 23.18 5.80 -8.79
CA THR A 44 23.44 7.17 -9.20
C THR A 44 22.20 8.05 -8.97
N MET A 45 22.38 9.35 -8.74
CA MET A 45 21.24 10.28 -8.67
C MET A 45 20.44 10.31 -9.97
N ILE A 46 21.11 10.15 -11.12
CA ILE A 46 20.45 10.17 -12.43
C ILE A 46 19.52 8.96 -12.62
N GLU A 47 19.86 7.78 -12.10
CA GLU A 47 18.97 6.62 -12.12
C GLU A 47 17.68 6.89 -11.35
N ILE A 48 17.79 7.51 -10.17
CA ILE A 48 16.60 7.87 -9.39
C ILE A 48 15.75 8.93 -10.09
N MET A 49 16.37 9.92 -10.76
CA MET A 49 15.63 10.95 -11.50
C MET A 49 14.80 10.37 -12.64
N VAL A 50 15.39 9.50 -13.47
CA VAL A 50 14.67 8.89 -14.59
C VAL A 50 13.53 8.00 -14.08
N VAL A 51 13.76 7.23 -13.01
CA VAL A 51 12.73 6.39 -12.41
C VAL A 51 11.55 7.21 -11.89
N VAL A 52 11.80 8.32 -11.18
CA VAL A 52 10.73 9.19 -10.68
C VAL A 52 9.91 9.80 -11.82
N VAL A 53 10.56 10.21 -12.92
CA VAL A 53 9.87 10.74 -14.10
C VAL A 53 8.95 9.68 -14.72
N ILE A 54 9.43 8.45 -14.89
CA ILE A 54 8.61 7.36 -15.45
C ILE A 54 7.42 7.05 -14.53
N VAL A 55 7.64 6.93 -13.21
CA VAL A 55 6.57 6.66 -12.24
C VAL A 55 5.53 7.80 -12.22
N ALA A 56 5.97 9.06 -12.35
CA ALA A 56 5.06 10.20 -12.42
C ALA A 56 4.13 10.14 -13.65
N ILE A 57 4.66 9.79 -14.82
CA ILE A 57 3.87 9.62 -16.04
C ILE A 57 2.86 8.48 -15.89
N LEU A 58 3.29 7.34 -15.35
CA LEU A 58 2.40 6.20 -15.11
C LEU A 58 1.30 6.54 -14.12
N ALA A 59 1.64 7.19 -13.00
CA ALA A 59 0.67 7.58 -11.97
C ALA A 59 -0.38 8.56 -12.51
N ALA A 60 0.02 9.50 -13.37
CA ALA A 60 -0.90 10.47 -13.98
C ALA A 60 -2.04 9.81 -14.79
N ILE A 61 -1.78 8.67 -15.44
CA ILE A 61 -2.78 7.92 -16.21
C ILE A 61 -3.48 6.86 -15.34
N ALA A 62 -2.72 6.18 -14.48
CA ALA A 62 -3.22 5.06 -13.69
C ALA A 62 -4.23 5.50 -12.63
N ILE A 63 -3.99 6.62 -11.92
CA ILE A 63 -4.87 7.10 -10.85
C ILE A 63 -6.30 7.41 -11.34
N PRO A 64 -6.51 8.27 -12.37
CA PRO A 64 -7.87 8.55 -12.82
C PRO A 64 -8.57 7.30 -13.36
N THR A 65 -7.84 6.45 -14.09
CA THR A 65 -8.38 5.19 -14.64
C THR A 65 -8.81 4.23 -13.53
N TYR A 66 -7.99 4.08 -12.49
CA TYR A 66 -8.31 3.25 -11.34
C TYR A 66 -9.55 3.75 -10.59
N VAL A 67 -9.67 5.07 -10.40
CA VAL A 67 -10.84 5.68 -9.75
C VAL A 67 -12.12 5.40 -10.55
N GLU A 68 -12.10 5.56 -11.88
CA GLU A 68 -13.24 5.23 -12.74
C GLU A 68 -13.60 3.73 -12.71
N TYR A 69 -12.59 2.86 -12.72
CA TYR A 69 -12.80 1.41 -12.61
C TYR A 69 -13.53 1.04 -11.31
N VAL A 70 -13.07 1.60 -10.18
CA VAL A 70 -13.69 1.37 -8.86
C VAL A 70 -15.11 1.93 -8.80
N LYS A 71 -15.38 3.09 -9.42
CA LYS A 71 -16.74 3.65 -9.56
C LYS A 71 -17.67 2.71 -10.31
N GLY A 72 -17.22 2.16 -11.45
CA GLY A 72 -17.98 1.20 -12.24
C GLY A 72 -18.30 -0.08 -11.45
N ALA A 73 -17.34 -0.57 -10.68
CA ALA A 73 -17.53 -1.72 -9.80
C ALA A 73 -18.62 -1.46 -8.74
N TYR A 74 -18.61 -0.29 -8.09
CA TYR A 74 -19.64 0.10 -7.12
C TYR A 74 -21.02 0.23 -7.78
N ALA A 75 -21.11 0.86 -8.95
CA ALA A 75 -22.38 0.94 -9.67
C ALA A 75 -22.93 -0.44 -10.06
N SER A 76 -22.05 -1.38 -10.44
CA SER A 76 -22.43 -2.77 -10.72
C SER A 76 -22.93 -3.51 -9.47
N GLU A 77 -22.27 -3.30 -8.32
CA GLU A 77 -22.70 -3.85 -7.03
C GLU A 77 -24.10 -3.35 -6.67
N ALA A 78 -24.33 -2.03 -6.72
CA ALA A 78 -25.64 -1.44 -6.45
C ALA A 78 -26.73 -2.00 -7.37
N LYS A 79 -26.47 -2.09 -8.68
CA LYS A 79 -27.42 -2.66 -9.64
C LYS A 79 -27.79 -4.10 -9.32
N SER A 80 -26.83 -4.92 -8.89
CA SER A 80 -27.09 -6.30 -8.49
C SER A 80 -28.04 -6.37 -7.30
N VAL A 81 -27.81 -5.52 -6.28
CA VAL A 81 -28.65 -5.50 -5.07
C VAL A 81 -30.03 -4.93 -5.38
N ILE A 82 -30.11 -3.88 -6.20
CA ILE A 82 -31.38 -3.33 -6.69
C ILE A 82 -32.21 -4.39 -7.41
N GLY A 83 -31.59 -5.23 -8.25
CA GLY A 83 -32.29 -6.34 -8.91
C GLY A 83 -32.89 -7.34 -7.92
N ASN A 84 -32.19 -7.63 -6.82
CA ASN A 84 -32.72 -8.47 -5.75
C ASN A 84 -33.86 -7.78 -5.01
N ILE A 85 -33.75 -6.47 -4.74
CA ILE A 85 -34.81 -5.65 -4.12
C ILE A 85 -36.06 -5.63 -5.00
N ASP A 86 -35.94 -5.43 -6.32
CA ASP A 86 -37.09 -5.42 -7.23
C ASP A 86 -37.80 -6.78 -7.25
N ASN A 87 -37.04 -7.88 -7.32
CA ASN A 87 -37.61 -9.22 -7.28
C ASN A 87 -38.32 -9.51 -5.95
N ALA A 88 -37.70 -9.14 -4.82
CA ALA A 88 -38.32 -9.27 -3.51
C ALA A 88 -39.58 -8.41 -3.40
N SER A 89 -39.56 -7.17 -3.91
CA SER A 89 -40.72 -6.26 -3.94
C SER A 89 -41.87 -6.83 -4.75
N LYS A 90 -41.60 -7.50 -5.88
CA LYS A 90 -42.64 -8.20 -6.66
C LYS A 90 -43.26 -9.34 -5.86
N MET A 91 -42.44 -10.12 -5.17
CA MET A 91 -42.93 -11.22 -4.32
C MET A 91 -43.73 -10.69 -3.11
N TYR A 92 -43.34 -9.54 -2.58
CA TYR A 92 -44.08 -8.81 -1.54
C TYR A 92 -45.48 -8.46 -2.03
N PHE A 93 -45.55 -7.78 -3.18
CA PHE A 93 -46.82 -7.39 -3.79
C PHE A 93 -47.72 -8.59 -4.09
N GLN A 94 -47.17 -9.69 -4.61
CA GLN A 94 -47.93 -10.92 -4.85
C GLN A 94 -48.52 -11.54 -3.57
N THR A 95 -47.87 -11.34 -2.43
CA THR A 95 -48.29 -11.91 -1.15
C THR A 95 -49.29 -11.02 -0.42
N TYR A 96 -49.09 -9.70 -0.45
CA TYR A 96 -49.81 -8.73 0.39
C TYR A 96 -50.72 -7.78 -0.39
N GLY A 97 -50.60 -7.72 -1.73
CA GLY A 97 -51.40 -6.84 -2.59
C GLY A 97 -51.01 -5.36 -2.53
N GLU A 98 -49.92 -5.02 -1.85
CA GLU A 98 -49.36 -3.67 -1.75
C GLU A 98 -47.84 -3.69 -1.93
N TRP A 99 -47.26 -2.58 -2.36
CA TRP A 99 -45.80 -2.45 -2.51
C TRP A 99 -45.12 -2.25 -1.15
N PRO A 100 -43.90 -2.76 -0.93
CA PRO A 100 -43.16 -2.52 0.30
C PRO A 100 -42.78 -1.04 0.42
N GLY A 101 -42.80 -0.50 1.65
CA GLY A 101 -42.41 0.89 1.89
C GLY A 101 -40.90 1.12 1.84
N ASP A 102 -40.12 0.13 2.27
CA ASP A 102 -38.66 0.19 2.38
C ASP A 102 -38.01 -1.20 2.29
N VAL A 103 -36.67 -1.22 2.28
CA VAL A 103 -35.89 -2.48 2.25
C VAL A 103 -36.02 -3.21 3.59
N GLU A 104 -36.12 -2.49 4.70
CA GLU A 104 -36.24 -3.05 6.04
C GLU A 104 -37.53 -3.86 6.20
N GLU A 105 -38.61 -3.48 5.54
CA GLU A 105 -39.85 -4.24 5.48
C GLU A 105 -39.65 -5.58 4.76
N LEU A 106 -38.97 -5.57 3.62
CA LEU A 106 -38.64 -6.80 2.89
C LEU A 106 -37.78 -7.74 3.75
N GLU A 107 -36.83 -7.21 4.53
CA GLU A 107 -36.02 -7.99 5.47
C GLU A 107 -36.86 -8.55 6.62
N ARG A 108 -37.67 -7.72 7.28
CA ARG A 108 -38.55 -8.17 8.39
C ARG A 108 -39.51 -9.28 7.97
N ARG A 109 -39.93 -9.26 6.70
CA ARG A 109 -40.89 -10.20 6.11
C ARG A 109 -40.19 -11.46 5.57
N GLY A 110 -38.86 -11.53 5.67
CA GLY A 110 -38.05 -12.67 5.26
C GLY A 110 -37.97 -12.85 3.74
N GLN A 111 -38.26 -11.80 2.96
CA GLN A 111 -38.26 -11.85 1.50
C GLN A 111 -36.92 -11.41 0.88
N LEU A 112 -36.11 -10.70 1.65
CA LEU A 112 -34.80 -10.23 1.26
C LEU A 112 -33.85 -10.30 2.45
N GLU A 113 -32.57 -10.52 2.18
CA GLU A 113 -31.51 -10.29 3.14
C GLU A 113 -30.43 -9.46 2.43
N VAL A 114 -30.14 -8.27 2.97
CA VAL A 114 -29.07 -7.42 2.47
C VAL A 114 -27.90 -7.51 3.43
N ASP A 115 -26.76 -7.94 2.91
CA ASP A 115 -25.52 -8.04 3.67
C ASP A 115 -25.20 -6.74 4.40
N ARG A 116 -24.70 -6.87 5.65
CA ARG A 116 -24.31 -5.70 6.45
C ARG A 116 -23.29 -4.81 5.73
N SER A 117 -22.36 -5.39 4.98
CA SER A 117 -21.36 -4.63 4.23
C SER A 117 -22.00 -3.76 3.14
N THR A 118 -23.04 -4.27 2.48
CA THR A 118 -23.84 -3.53 1.50
C THR A 118 -24.60 -2.40 2.18
N LYS A 119 -25.27 -2.67 3.31
CA LYS A 119 -25.99 -1.64 4.08
C LYS A 119 -25.08 -0.55 4.66
N LEU A 120 -23.82 -0.89 4.96
CA LEU A 120 -22.83 0.11 5.35
C LEU A 120 -22.47 1.03 4.19
N LYS A 121 -22.44 0.53 2.94
CA LYS A 121 -22.04 1.28 1.75
C LYS A 121 -23.20 1.99 1.06
N TRP A 122 -24.42 1.46 1.15
CA TRP A 122 -25.58 1.87 0.38
C TRP A 122 -26.80 2.04 1.27
N THR A 123 -27.51 3.14 1.05
CA THR A 123 -28.89 3.34 1.51
C THR A 123 -29.82 3.16 0.32
N PHE A 124 -30.92 2.42 0.49
CA PHE A 124 -31.86 2.14 -0.59
C PHE A 124 -33.20 2.80 -0.32
N ALA A 125 -33.75 3.49 -1.31
CA ALA A 125 -35.08 4.10 -1.26
C ALA A 125 -35.97 3.47 -2.34
N LEU A 126 -37.19 3.12 -1.95
CA LEU A 126 -38.19 2.50 -2.81
C LEU A 126 -39.32 3.50 -3.06
N SER A 127 -39.64 3.74 -4.32
CA SER A 127 -40.79 4.51 -4.76
C SER A 127 -41.53 3.68 -5.81
N LEU A 128 -42.26 2.66 -5.36
CA LEU A 128 -42.90 1.65 -6.21
C LEU A 128 -44.41 1.86 -6.29
N SER A 129 -44.97 1.63 -7.47
CA SER A 129 -46.40 1.67 -7.76
C SER A 129 -46.77 0.66 -8.86
N ASP A 130 -48.07 0.49 -9.10
CA ASP A 130 -48.56 -0.46 -10.10
C ASP A 130 -48.17 -0.07 -11.54
N ASP A 131 -48.06 1.23 -11.82
CA ASP A 131 -47.72 1.79 -13.12
C ASP A 131 -46.20 1.93 -13.35
N GLY A 132 -45.38 1.46 -12.41
CA GLY A 132 -43.93 1.56 -12.45
C GLY A 132 -43.35 2.11 -11.15
N GLY A 133 -42.07 2.44 -11.14
CA GLY A 133 -41.45 2.99 -9.95
C GLY A 133 -39.94 3.10 -10.05
N GLN A 134 -39.35 3.58 -8.97
CA GLN A 134 -37.92 3.82 -8.89
C GLN A 134 -37.34 3.17 -7.65
N ILE A 135 -36.20 2.50 -7.82
CA ILE A 135 -35.35 2.05 -6.73
C ILE A 135 -34.04 2.83 -6.82
N THR A 136 -33.71 3.54 -5.76
CA THR A 136 -32.52 4.38 -5.70
C THR A 136 -31.56 3.84 -4.65
N ALA A 137 -30.30 3.68 -5.02
CA ALA A 137 -29.21 3.42 -4.09
C ALA A 137 -28.34 4.68 -3.95
N GLU A 138 -28.18 5.17 -2.73
CA GLU A 138 -27.32 6.30 -2.38
C GLU A 138 -26.09 5.81 -1.61
N SER A 139 -24.89 6.21 -2.04
CA SER A 139 -23.66 5.85 -1.35
C SER A 139 -23.52 6.58 -0.02
N THR A 140 -23.03 5.88 1.00
CA THR A 140 -22.78 6.42 2.34
C THR A 140 -21.34 6.91 2.50
N GLU A 141 -21.03 7.49 3.67
CA GLU A 141 -19.67 7.92 4.02
C GLU A 141 -18.65 6.76 4.08
N GLU A 142 -19.11 5.54 4.37
CA GLU A 142 -18.27 4.35 4.48
C GLU A 142 -17.82 3.81 3.11
N MET A 143 -18.44 4.28 2.02
CA MET A 143 -18.01 3.90 0.68
C MET A 143 -16.70 4.60 0.33
N LYS A 144 -15.68 3.86 -0.11
CA LYS A 144 -14.39 4.44 -0.56
C LYS A 144 -14.56 5.44 -1.72
N GLY A 145 -15.66 5.36 -2.45
CA GLY A 145 -16.03 6.30 -3.51
C GLY A 145 -16.53 7.66 -3.01
N GLY A 146 -16.82 7.80 -1.71
CA GLY A 146 -17.47 8.96 -1.11
C GLY A 146 -19.00 8.84 -1.06
N PRO A 147 -19.67 9.62 -0.18
CA PRO A 147 -21.12 9.65 -0.04
C PRO A 147 -21.83 10.39 -1.18
N GLY A 148 -23.15 10.22 -1.27
CA GLY A 148 -24.05 11.02 -2.11
C GLY A 148 -24.11 10.63 -3.58
N ARG A 149 -23.53 9.49 -3.97
CA ARG A 149 -23.67 8.97 -5.34
C ARG A 149 -24.94 8.17 -5.48
N LEU A 150 -25.73 8.51 -6.49
CA LEU A 150 -26.99 7.85 -6.78
C LEU A 150 -26.85 6.83 -7.91
N VAL A 151 -27.36 5.64 -7.68
CA VAL A 151 -27.65 4.65 -8.71
C VAL A 151 -29.15 4.46 -8.74
N VAL A 152 -29.77 4.90 -9.83
CA VAL A 152 -31.22 4.92 -10.00
C VAL A 152 -31.62 3.83 -10.98
N PHE A 153 -32.64 3.07 -10.62
CA PHE A 153 -33.25 2.08 -11.48
C PHE A 153 -34.74 2.39 -11.63
N ASP A 154 -35.11 2.76 -12.85
CA ASP A 154 -36.50 2.90 -13.25
C ASP A 154 -37.01 1.53 -13.70
N ARG A 155 -38.15 1.14 -13.14
CA ARG A 155 -38.82 -0.13 -13.36
C ARG A 155 -39.82 -0.04 -14.50
#